data_AF-A0A925J6K2-F1
#
_entry.id   AF-A0A925J6K2-F1
#
_cell.length_a   1.000
_cell.length_b   1.000
_cell.length_c   1.000
_cell.angle_alpha   90.00
_cell.angle_beta   90.00
_cell.angle_gamma   90.00
#
_symmetry.space_group_name_H-M   'P 1'
#
loop_
_entity.id
_entity.type
_entity.pdbx_description
1 polymer ?
#
loop_
_entity_poly.entity_id
_entity_poly.type
_entity_poly.pdbx_seq_one_letter_code
_entity_poly.pdbx_strand_id
1 'polypeptide(L)'
;MSLFTPAPEHRFTFGLWTVGNTGRDPFGDAVRPAITAVHTVRHLAKLGAYGVNLHDNDLIPRDASAAERDGIVREFKAALDETGMKVPMATTNLFGDPVFRDGAFTSNDARVRAFALQKTMRAMDLGVELGATTYVFWGGREGVETNAAKDPQESLKWFRDALNFLCEYNIAQGYGYQFALEPKPNEPRGDIFLPTIGHMLAFVYTLDHPDMVGLNPEVAHDQMAGLDFSHGVAQALEAGKLFHIDLNGQKPGRFDQDLRFGSEDVKGAFFLVKLLEDSKWDGMRHFDSHCYRTEDEAGVWEFAKGSMRTYLILKDKVARFNADPEIKALLAELASRGAAPGQRLKYTAESAQELRDRTFDLPAMREKGYDYERLDQLTVEVLLGVR
;
A
#
# COMPACT_ATOMS: atom_id res chain seq x y z
N MET A 1 -26.49 -13.32 7.27
CA MET A 1 -25.62 -12.55 6.36
C MET A 1 -24.73 -13.54 5.61
N SER A 2 -24.44 -13.31 4.33
CA SER A 2 -23.58 -14.24 3.57
C SER A 2 -22.14 -14.18 4.12
N LEU A 3 -21.46 -15.32 4.22
CA LEU A 3 -20.13 -15.47 4.88
C LEU A 3 -19.02 -14.54 4.37
N PHE A 4 -19.21 -13.86 3.23
CA PHE A 4 -18.20 -13.00 2.60
C PHE A 4 -18.81 -11.71 2.03
N THR A 5 -19.79 -11.14 2.75
CA THR A 5 -20.34 -9.82 2.42
C THR A 5 -19.46 -8.73 3.05
N PRO A 6 -18.93 -7.78 2.26
CA PRO A 6 -18.19 -6.63 2.80
C PRO A 6 -19.05 -5.78 3.72
N ALA A 7 -18.39 -5.09 4.65
CA ALA A 7 -19.03 -4.28 5.68
C ALA A 7 -18.03 -3.21 6.16
N PRO A 8 -18.50 -2.06 6.67
CA PRO A 8 -17.63 -0.93 7.02
C PRO A 8 -16.52 -1.26 8.02
N GLU A 9 -16.74 -2.21 8.95
CA GLU A 9 -15.73 -2.66 9.91
C GLU A 9 -14.50 -3.32 9.27
N HIS A 10 -14.62 -3.77 8.02
CA HIS A 10 -13.50 -4.33 7.26
C HIS A 10 -12.55 -3.25 6.70
N ARG A 11 -12.94 -1.96 6.76
CA ARG A 11 -12.12 -0.82 6.32
C ARG A 11 -11.61 -0.94 4.88
N PHE A 12 -12.42 -1.52 3.99
CA PHE A 12 -12.10 -1.60 2.56
C PHE A 12 -12.28 -0.24 1.89
N THR A 13 -11.28 0.18 1.12
CA THR A 13 -11.32 1.47 0.41
C THR A 13 -10.86 1.31 -1.04
N PHE A 14 -11.23 2.27 -1.88
CA PHE A 14 -10.85 2.35 -3.29
C PHE A 14 -10.52 3.79 -3.66
N GLY A 15 -9.51 4.03 -4.48
CA GLY A 15 -9.25 5.34 -5.06
C GLY A 15 -10.29 5.71 -6.11
N LEU A 16 -10.61 6.98 -6.29
CA LEU A 16 -11.48 7.42 -7.40
C LEU A 16 -10.90 6.97 -8.76
N TRP A 17 -9.58 6.95 -8.89
CA TRP A 17 -8.85 6.53 -10.09
C TRP A 17 -8.93 5.04 -10.38
N THR A 18 -9.27 4.21 -9.39
CA THR A 18 -9.30 2.73 -9.50
C THR A 18 -10.47 2.29 -10.38
N VAL A 19 -11.70 2.36 -9.84
CA VAL A 19 -12.94 2.08 -10.55
C VAL A 19 -13.25 3.14 -11.62
N GLY A 20 -12.69 4.35 -11.48
CA GLY A 20 -12.78 5.41 -12.49
C GLY A 20 -11.85 5.23 -13.69
N ASN A 21 -10.98 4.20 -13.70
CA ASN A 21 -10.05 3.97 -14.79
C ASN A 21 -10.78 3.66 -16.11
N THR A 22 -10.57 4.53 -17.11
CA THR A 22 -11.23 4.45 -18.42
C THR A 22 -10.67 3.36 -19.34
N GLY A 23 -9.64 2.63 -18.88
CA GLY A 23 -8.96 1.57 -19.63
C GLY A 23 -8.07 2.07 -20.75
N ARG A 24 -7.63 3.33 -20.71
CA ARG A 24 -6.57 3.82 -21.60
C ARG A 24 -5.23 3.24 -21.14
N ASP A 25 -4.44 2.75 -22.09
CA ASP A 25 -3.07 2.28 -21.85
C ASP A 25 -2.11 2.94 -22.87
N PRO A 26 -0.78 2.69 -22.81
CA PRO A 26 0.17 3.30 -23.74
C PRO A 26 -0.03 2.94 -25.22
N PHE A 27 -0.84 1.93 -25.53
CA PHE A 27 -1.01 1.35 -26.86
C PHE A 27 -2.47 1.38 -27.37
N GLY A 28 -3.40 1.95 -26.60
CA GLY A 28 -4.80 2.03 -27.00
C GLY A 28 -5.60 3.12 -26.29
N ASP A 29 -6.61 3.63 -26.99
CA ASP A 29 -7.54 4.64 -26.47
C ASP A 29 -8.38 4.10 -25.30
N ALA A 30 -9.08 4.99 -24.60
CA ALA A 30 -10.04 4.63 -23.57
C ALA A 30 -11.14 3.71 -24.13
N VAL A 31 -11.57 2.74 -23.32
CA VAL A 31 -12.62 1.75 -23.65
C VAL A 31 -13.88 1.92 -22.82
N ARG A 32 -13.82 2.78 -21.79
CA ARG A 32 -14.94 3.12 -20.92
C ARG A 32 -15.07 4.65 -20.79
N PRO A 33 -16.30 5.18 -20.64
CA PRO A 33 -16.50 6.57 -20.27
C PRO A 33 -15.98 6.83 -18.85
N ALA A 34 -15.69 8.10 -18.54
CA ALA A 34 -15.34 8.50 -17.19
C ALA A 34 -16.52 8.31 -16.24
N ILE A 35 -16.26 7.68 -15.08
CA ILE A 35 -17.24 7.53 -14.01
C ILE A 35 -17.11 8.72 -13.05
N THR A 36 -18.22 9.39 -12.75
CA THR A 36 -18.20 10.57 -11.85
C THR A 36 -17.93 10.16 -10.40
N ALA A 37 -17.28 11.04 -9.64
CA ALA A 37 -16.97 10.79 -8.23
C ALA A 37 -18.21 10.48 -7.38
N VAL A 38 -19.34 11.18 -7.63
CA VAL A 38 -20.63 10.93 -6.96
C VAL A 38 -21.19 9.54 -7.28
N HIS A 39 -21.11 9.11 -8.55
CA HIS A 39 -21.56 7.77 -8.94
C HIS A 39 -20.70 6.68 -8.30
N THR A 40 -19.37 6.89 -8.26
CA THR A 40 -18.41 6.02 -7.59
C THR A 40 -18.74 5.84 -6.12
N VAL A 41 -18.92 6.93 -5.36
CA VAL A 41 -19.26 6.88 -3.93
C VAL A 41 -20.53 6.06 -3.70
N ARG A 42 -21.61 6.34 -4.45
CA ARG A 42 -22.88 5.63 -4.31
C ARG A 42 -22.78 4.14 -4.64
N HIS A 43 -21.98 3.75 -5.64
CA HIS A 43 -21.82 2.33 -6.00
C HIS A 43 -20.93 1.58 -5.00
N LEU A 44 -19.79 2.15 -4.61
CA LEU A 44 -18.91 1.56 -3.60
C LEU A 44 -19.62 1.38 -2.25
N ALA A 45 -20.43 2.36 -1.83
CA ALA A 45 -21.25 2.25 -0.62
C ALA A 45 -22.21 1.06 -0.68
N LYS A 46 -22.91 0.86 -1.82
CA LYS A 46 -23.81 -0.30 -2.02
C LYS A 46 -23.06 -1.64 -1.97
N LEU A 47 -21.79 -1.66 -2.37
CA LEU A 47 -20.94 -2.84 -2.33
C LEU A 47 -20.33 -3.11 -0.93
N GLY A 48 -20.50 -2.20 0.02
CA GLY A 48 -20.03 -2.34 1.40
C GLY A 48 -18.62 -1.81 1.65
N ALA A 49 -18.08 -0.97 0.76
CA ALA A 49 -16.83 -0.25 1.02
C ALA A 49 -17.01 0.72 2.21
N TYR A 50 -15.92 0.98 2.92
CA TYR A 50 -15.87 1.94 4.02
C TYR A 50 -15.61 3.38 3.54
N GLY A 51 -14.75 3.53 2.54
CA GLY A 51 -14.32 4.84 2.08
C GLY A 51 -13.74 4.87 0.68
N VAL A 52 -13.51 6.08 0.20
CA VAL A 52 -12.96 6.39 -1.11
C VAL A 52 -11.76 7.32 -0.95
N ASN A 53 -10.68 7.06 -1.68
CA ASN A 53 -9.48 7.90 -1.66
C ASN A 53 -9.40 8.72 -2.95
N LEU A 54 -8.62 9.79 -2.97
CA LEU A 54 -8.50 10.65 -4.15
C LEU A 54 -7.12 11.29 -4.30
N HIS A 55 -6.69 11.45 -5.55
CA HIS A 55 -5.84 12.57 -5.91
C HIS A 55 -6.69 13.84 -6.00
N ASP A 56 -6.06 14.99 -5.78
CA ASP A 56 -6.68 16.30 -6.04
C ASP A 56 -7.35 16.39 -7.42
N ASN A 57 -6.65 15.94 -8.48
CA ASN A 57 -7.15 16.01 -9.85
C ASN A 57 -8.09 14.87 -10.28
N ASP A 58 -8.34 13.87 -9.43
CA ASP A 58 -9.42 12.91 -9.69
C ASP A 58 -10.79 13.53 -9.41
N LEU A 59 -10.84 14.45 -8.44
CA LEU A 59 -12.04 15.15 -8.04
C LEU A 59 -12.15 16.53 -8.73
N ILE A 60 -11.09 17.32 -8.71
CA ILE A 60 -11.10 18.72 -9.18
C ILE A 60 -10.28 18.84 -10.46
N PRO A 61 -10.92 19.13 -11.62
CA PRO A 61 -10.21 19.39 -12.88
C PRO A 61 -9.15 20.50 -12.71
N ARG A 62 -8.04 20.38 -13.42
CA ARG A 62 -6.88 21.29 -13.26
C ARG A 62 -7.20 22.75 -13.57
N ASP A 63 -8.12 22.97 -14.49
CA ASP A 63 -8.56 24.26 -15.00
C ASP A 63 -9.86 24.74 -14.35
N ALA A 64 -10.39 24.01 -13.36
CA ALA A 64 -11.58 24.43 -12.63
C ALA A 64 -11.36 25.78 -11.94
N SER A 65 -12.30 26.70 -12.15
CA SER A 65 -12.39 27.93 -11.37
C SER A 65 -12.71 27.62 -9.90
N ALA A 66 -12.49 28.59 -9.01
CA ALA A 66 -12.83 28.43 -7.59
C ALA A 66 -14.33 28.09 -7.38
N ALA A 67 -15.22 28.70 -8.17
CA ALA A 67 -16.65 28.43 -8.09
C ALA A 67 -17.02 27.01 -8.55
N GLU A 68 -16.38 26.51 -9.61
CA GLU A 68 -16.57 25.12 -10.07
C GLU A 68 -16.03 24.12 -9.05
N ARG A 69 -14.83 24.37 -8.51
CA ARG A 69 -14.25 23.58 -7.42
C ARG A 69 -15.21 23.48 -6.24
N ASP A 70 -15.74 24.60 -5.75
CA ASP A 70 -16.64 24.62 -4.60
C ASP A 70 -17.98 23.93 -4.89
N GLY A 71 -18.44 23.99 -6.15
CA GLY A 71 -19.57 23.22 -6.65
C GLY A 71 -19.33 21.71 -6.52
N ILE A 72 -18.22 21.24 -7.09
CA ILE A 72 -17.85 19.81 -7.10
C ILE A 72 -17.66 19.28 -5.67
N VAL A 73 -16.94 20.00 -4.82
CA VAL A 73 -16.70 19.57 -3.44
C VAL A 73 -18.00 19.48 -2.65
N ARG A 74 -18.92 20.45 -2.82
CA ARG A 74 -20.23 20.41 -2.15
C ARG A 74 -21.06 19.20 -2.59
N GLU A 75 -21.08 18.90 -3.89
CA GLU A 75 -21.79 17.73 -4.42
C GLU A 75 -21.18 16.41 -3.93
N PHE A 76 -19.84 16.34 -3.91
CA PHE A 76 -19.13 15.17 -3.41
C PHE A 76 -19.39 14.93 -1.91
N LYS A 77 -19.33 15.99 -1.09
CA LYS A 77 -19.66 15.92 0.35
C LYS A 77 -21.11 15.48 0.58
N ALA A 78 -22.06 15.97 -0.21
CA ALA A 78 -23.45 15.52 -0.13
C ALA A 78 -23.59 14.02 -0.40
N ALA A 79 -22.84 13.46 -1.34
CA ALA A 79 -22.83 12.02 -1.62
C ALA A 79 -22.17 11.20 -0.48
N LEU A 80 -21.10 11.72 0.13
CA LEU A 80 -20.48 11.10 1.31
C LEU A 80 -21.46 11.09 2.51
N ASP A 81 -22.16 12.20 2.75
CA ASP A 81 -23.16 12.32 3.81
C ASP A 81 -24.36 11.39 3.57
N GLU A 82 -24.85 11.30 2.32
CA GLU A 82 -25.94 10.40 1.92
C GLU A 82 -25.63 8.93 2.19
N THR A 83 -24.37 8.52 1.93
CA THR A 83 -23.97 7.11 1.94
C THR A 83 -23.26 6.68 3.22
N GLY A 84 -22.76 7.63 4.02
CA GLY A 84 -21.90 7.39 5.17
C GLY A 84 -20.44 7.04 4.82
N MET A 85 -20.09 7.00 3.53
CA MET A 85 -18.72 6.76 3.05
C MET A 85 -17.74 7.80 3.59
N LYS A 86 -16.50 7.38 3.84
CA LYS A 86 -15.42 8.26 4.33
C LYS A 86 -14.41 8.56 3.23
N VAL A 87 -13.62 9.61 3.43
CA VAL A 87 -12.37 9.84 2.71
C VAL A 87 -11.24 9.64 3.69
N PRO A 88 -10.70 8.42 3.86
CA PRO A 88 -9.67 8.18 4.88
C PRO A 88 -8.28 8.65 4.43
N MET A 89 -8.00 8.60 3.12
CA MET A 89 -6.72 8.99 2.54
C MET A 89 -6.90 9.96 1.37
N ALA A 90 -5.98 10.92 1.26
CA ALA A 90 -5.83 11.79 0.11
C ALA A 90 -4.37 11.80 -0.36
N THR A 91 -4.15 12.16 -1.64
CA THR A 91 -2.83 12.26 -2.26
C THR A 91 -2.81 13.39 -3.30
N THR A 92 -1.64 13.77 -3.81
CA THR A 92 -1.49 14.77 -4.87
C THR A 92 -1.11 14.11 -6.18
N ASN A 93 -1.79 14.45 -7.28
CA ASN A 93 -1.29 14.08 -8.60
C ASN A 93 -0.06 14.94 -8.96
N LEU A 94 1.14 14.38 -8.79
CA LEU A 94 2.43 14.99 -9.13
C LEU A 94 3.09 14.32 -10.37
N PHE A 95 2.28 13.66 -11.20
CA PHE A 95 2.82 12.82 -12.28
C PHE A 95 2.09 12.96 -13.63
N GLY A 96 0.84 13.42 -13.61
CA GLY A 96 0.02 13.58 -14.80
C GLY A 96 0.20 14.91 -15.52
N ASP A 97 0.78 15.93 -14.88
CA ASP A 97 1.05 17.22 -15.53
C ASP A 97 2.39 17.21 -16.26
N PRO A 98 2.47 17.68 -17.53
CA PRO A 98 3.74 17.77 -18.24
C PRO A 98 4.83 18.57 -17.52
N VAL A 99 4.49 19.45 -16.58
CA VAL A 99 5.49 20.16 -15.77
C VAL A 99 6.32 19.20 -14.89
N PHE A 100 5.76 18.07 -14.47
CA PHE A 100 6.41 17.08 -13.60
C PHE A 100 7.19 16.00 -14.37
N ARG A 101 7.43 16.19 -15.67
CA ARG A 101 8.07 15.17 -16.53
C ARG A 101 9.43 14.67 -16.04
N ASP A 102 10.18 15.50 -15.32
CA ASP A 102 11.48 15.18 -14.74
C ASP A 102 11.42 15.10 -13.20
N GLY A 103 10.28 14.70 -12.64
CA GLY A 103 10.06 14.73 -11.20
C GLY A 103 9.43 16.04 -10.74
N ALA A 104 8.76 15.96 -9.59
CA ALA A 104 8.14 17.06 -8.91
C ALA A 104 9.10 17.56 -7.82
N PHE A 105 9.22 16.84 -6.71
CA PHE A 105 10.10 17.24 -5.60
C PHE A 105 11.58 17.13 -5.94
N THR A 106 11.95 16.25 -6.88
CA THR A 106 13.33 16.04 -7.31
C THR A 106 13.61 16.60 -8.71
N SER A 107 12.75 17.49 -9.21
CA SER A 107 12.98 18.16 -10.49
C SER A 107 14.30 18.92 -10.48
N ASN A 108 15.06 18.88 -11.57
CA ASN A 108 16.22 19.74 -11.74
C ASN A 108 15.84 21.25 -11.75
N ASP A 109 14.61 21.60 -12.14
CA ASP A 109 14.11 22.97 -12.11
C ASP A 109 13.51 23.30 -10.73
N ALA A 110 14.16 24.22 -10.02
CA ALA A 110 13.73 24.66 -8.68
C ALA A 110 12.32 25.26 -8.66
N ARG A 111 11.84 25.85 -9.77
CA ARG A 111 10.47 26.38 -9.88
C ARG A 111 9.44 25.26 -9.87
N VAL A 112 9.78 24.12 -10.48
CA VAL A 112 8.92 22.92 -10.48
C VAL A 112 8.86 22.32 -9.08
N ARG A 113 9.98 22.26 -8.36
CA ARG A 113 10.00 21.82 -6.95
C ARG A 113 9.12 22.71 -6.06
N ALA A 114 9.22 24.03 -6.20
CA ALA A 114 8.37 24.97 -5.47
C ALA A 114 6.88 24.82 -5.83
N PHE A 115 6.57 24.60 -7.11
CA PHE A 115 5.20 24.35 -7.55
C PHE A 115 4.64 23.04 -6.99
N ALA A 116 5.44 21.97 -6.94
CA ALA A 116 5.05 20.70 -6.35
C ALA A 116 4.63 20.87 -4.88
N LEU A 117 5.44 21.57 -4.07
CA LEU A 117 5.10 21.91 -2.68
C LEU A 117 3.79 22.70 -2.57
N GLN A 118 3.62 23.73 -3.40
CA GLN A 118 2.39 24.52 -3.40
C GLN A 118 1.15 23.66 -3.74
N LYS A 119 1.26 22.80 -4.76
CA LYS A 119 0.16 21.93 -5.19
C LYS A 119 -0.19 20.95 -4.08
N THR A 120 0.80 20.35 -3.43
CA THR A 120 0.58 19.43 -2.31
C THR A 120 -0.05 20.10 -1.10
N MET A 121 0.37 21.31 -0.71
CA MET A 121 -0.30 22.03 0.39
C MET A 121 -1.79 22.24 0.10
N ARG A 122 -2.15 22.68 -1.11
CA ARG A 122 -3.56 22.87 -1.50
C ARG A 122 -4.34 21.55 -1.49
N ALA A 123 -3.71 20.46 -1.91
CA ALA A 123 -4.32 19.13 -1.89
C ALA A 123 -4.47 18.59 -0.46
N MET A 124 -3.55 18.89 0.45
CA MET A 124 -3.70 18.63 1.89
C MET A 124 -4.89 19.40 2.47
N ASP A 125 -5.04 20.69 2.15
CA ASP A 125 -6.18 21.49 2.61
C ASP A 125 -7.53 20.88 2.16
N LEU A 126 -7.61 20.44 0.89
CA LEU A 126 -8.78 19.72 0.36
C LEU A 126 -9.02 18.39 1.10
N GLY A 127 -7.95 17.62 1.35
CA GLY A 127 -8.05 16.37 2.07
C GLY A 127 -8.66 16.55 3.47
N VAL A 128 -8.25 17.60 4.20
CA VAL A 128 -8.78 17.90 5.55
C VAL A 128 -10.24 18.32 5.46
N GLU A 129 -10.60 19.12 4.46
CA GLU A 129 -12.00 19.51 4.22
C GLU A 129 -12.93 18.30 4.00
N LEU A 130 -12.38 17.21 3.48
CA LEU A 130 -13.06 15.94 3.20
C LEU A 130 -12.91 14.90 4.33
N GLY A 131 -12.10 15.18 5.35
CA GLY A 131 -11.92 14.34 6.54
C GLY A 131 -10.81 13.28 6.43
N ALA A 132 -9.87 13.42 5.49
CA ALA A 132 -8.72 12.54 5.38
C ALA A 132 -7.80 12.66 6.60
N THR A 133 -7.26 11.52 7.03
CA THR A 133 -6.36 11.40 8.18
C THR A 133 -4.99 10.83 7.80
N THR A 134 -4.91 10.18 6.65
CA THR A 134 -3.66 9.75 6.02
C THR A 134 -3.41 10.57 4.76
N TYR A 135 -2.16 10.97 4.53
CA TYR A 135 -1.73 11.62 3.29
C TYR A 135 -0.65 10.79 2.61
N VAL A 136 -0.95 10.28 1.41
CA VAL A 136 -0.03 9.41 0.66
C VAL A 136 0.86 10.23 -0.27
N PHE A 137 2.11 9.78 -0.42
CA PHE A 137 3.10 10.34 -1.32
C PHE A 137 3.66 9.26 -2.24
N TRP A 138 3.18 9.22 -3.48
CA TRP A 138 3.79 8.43 -4.53
C TRP A 138 4.68 9.29 -5.42
N GLY A 139 5.99 9.04 -5.33
CA GLY A 139 7.02 9.75 -6.08
C GLY A 139 7.20 9.24 -7.53
N GLY A 140 6.12 8.97 -8.26
CA GLY A 140 6.18 8.28 -9.56
C GLY A 140 7.07 8.93 -10.63
N ARG A 141 7.35 10.23 -10.53
CA ARG A 141 8.27 10.94 -11.45
C ARG A 141 9.66 11.19 -10.86
N GLU A 142 9.88 10.86 -9.60
CA GLU A 142 11.14 11.11 -8.89
C GLU A 142 12.17 10.03 -9.24
N GLY A 143 12.88 10.22 -10.34
CA GLY A 143 13.81 9.20 -10.84
C GLY A 143 14.62 9.67 -12.03
N VAL A 144 15.16 8.72 -12.78
CA VAL A 144 16.00 8.94 -13.97
C VAL A 144 15.80 7.85 -15.03
N GLU A 145 16.10 8.18 -16.28
CA GLU A 145 16.37 7.19 -17.35
C GLU A 145 17.88 7.12 -17.66
N THR A 146 18.63 8.12 -17.21
CA THR A 146 20.09 8.20 -17.37
C THR A 146 20.72 8.73 -16.09
N ASN A 147 21.66 7.97 -15.53
CA ASN A 147 22.35 8.31 -14.29
C ASN A 147 23.17 9.62 -14.38
N ALA A 148 23.41 10.14 -15.59
CA ALA A 148 24.07 11.43 -15.78
C ALA A 148 23.11 12.63 -15.65
N ALA A 149 21.80 12.42 -15.63
CA ALA A 149 20.82 13.53 -15.63
C ALA A 149 20.66 14.23 -14.27
N LYS A 150 20.93 13.52 -13.17
CA LYS A 150 20.72 14.03 -11.80
C LYS A 150 21.80 13.53 -10.87
N ASP A 151 22.20 14.37 -9.93
CA ASP A 151 22.91 13.89 -8.74
C ASP A 151 21.90 13.19 -7.81
N PRO A 152 22.02 11.88 -7.56
CA PRO A 152 21.10 11.16 -6.69
C PRO A 152 21.19 11.62 -5.23
N GLN A 153 22.35 12.11 -4.76
CA GLN A 153 22.49 12.61 -3.39
C GLN A 153 21.72 13.92 -3.20
N GLU A 154 21.83 14.86 -4.15
CA GLU A 154 21.07 16.11 -4.10
C GLU A 154 19.57 15.87 -4.31
N SER A 155 19.20 14.94 -5.20
CA SER A 155 17.80 14.57 -5.41
C SER A 155 17.15 14.03 -4.13
N LEU A 156 17.85 13.16 -3.40
CA LEU A 156 17.39 12.65 -2.10
C LEU A 156 17.33 13.74 -1.02
N LYS A 157 18.25 14.72 -1.03
CA LYS A 157 18.17 15.87 -0.14
C LYS A 157 16.94 16.74 -0.44
N TRP A 158 16.66 17.05 -1.70
CA TRP A 158 15.46 17.82 -2.07
C TRP A 158 14.17 17.09 -1.71
N PHE A 159 14.12 15.77 -1.87
CA PHE A 159 12.96 15.00 -1.44
C PHE A 159 12.78 15.07 0.08
N ARG A 160 13.87 14.95 0.85
CA ARG A 160 13.84 15.12 2.32
C ARG A 160 13.35 16.50 2.71
N ASP A 161 13.91 17.55 2.10
CA ASP A 161 13.55 18.94 2.38
C ASP A 161 12.06 19.19 2.08
N ALA A 162 11.53 18.62 0.99
CA ALA A 162 10.12 18.74 0.65
C ALA A 162 9.21 18.08 1.68
N LEU A 163 9.53 16.86 2.12
CA LEU A 163 8.74 16.17 3.14
C LEU A 163 8.83 16.85 4.51
N ASN A 164 10.01 17.31 4.92
CA ASN A 164 10.17 18.08 6.15
C ASN A 164 9.32 19.37 6.10
N PHE A 165 9.37 20.10 4.98
CA PHE A 165 8.53 21.29 4.78
C PHE A 165 7.03 20.98 4.92
N LEU A 166 6.57 19.87 4.34
CA LEU A 166 5.16 19.47 4.42
C LEU A 166 4.77 18.96 5.81
N CYS A 167 5.71 18.35 6.56
CA CYS A 167 5.49 18.01 7.97
C CYS A 167 5.30 19.29 8.79
N GLU A 168 6.15 20.30 8.60
CA GLU A 168 6.00 21.60 9.26
C GLU A 168 4.67 22.28 8.89
N TYR A 169 4.25 22.20 7.63
CA TYR A 169 2.94 22.69 7.21
C TYR A 169 1.80 21.94 7.92
N ASN A 170 1.84 20.61 7.96
CA ASN A 170 0.87 19.76 8.67
C ASN A 170 0.76 20.13 10.16
N ILE A 171 1.89 20.37 10.83
CA ILE A 171 1.96 20.82 12.23
C ILE A 171 1.38 22.22 12.37
N ALA A 172 1.83 23.18 11.55
CA ALA A 172 1.45 24.58 11.65
C ALA A 172 -0.05 24.80 11.43
N GLN A 173 -0.67 24.01 10.55
CA GLN A 173 -2.12 24.05 10.32
C GLN A 173 -2.93 23.22 11.32
N GLY A 174 -2.27 22.38 12.14
CA GLY A 174 -2.93 21.51 13.11
C GLY A 174 -3.79 20.41 12.46
N TYR A 175 -3.42 19.94 11.27
CA TYR A 175 -4.20 18.96 10.50
C TYR A 175 -4.14 17.55 11.10
N GLY A 176 -2.99 17.16 11.66
CA GLY A 176 -2.81 15.86 12.29
C GLY A 176 -2.72 14.69 11.30
N TYR A 177 -2.29 14.92 10.06
CA TYR A 177 -2.05 13.84 9.11
C TYR A 177 -0.95 12.89 9.58
N GLN A 178 -1.15 11.60 9.31
CA GLN A 178 -0.06 10.64 9.15
C GLN A 178 0.36 10.61 7.68
N PHE A 179 1.66 10.78 7.40
CA PHE A 179 2.18 10.72 6.04
C PHE A 179 2.61 9.30 5.69
N ALA A 180 2.27 8.81 4.51
CA ALA A 180 2.60 7.46 4.07
C ALA A 180 3.32 7.50 2.70
N LEU A 181 4.59 7.12 2.68
CA LEU A 181 5.41 7.12 1.45
C LEU A 181 5.26 5.80 0.70
N GLU A 182 5.07 5.89 -0.61
CA GLU A 182 4.79 4.74 -1.49
C GLU A 182 6.01 4.42 -2.37
N PRO A 183 6.75 3.33 -2.07
CA PRO A 183 7.86 2.89 -2.90
C PRO A 183 7.35 2.25 -4.20
N LYS A 184 8.05 2.50 -5.30
CA LYS A 184 7.88 1.79 -6.58
C LYS A 184 9.24 1.69 -7.27
N PRO A 185 9.62 0.54 -7.87
CA PRO A 185 10.95 0.38 -8.42
C PRO A 185 11.19 1.18 -9.72
N ASN A 186 10.20 1.18 -10.59
CA ASN A 186 10.25 1.80 -11.91
C ASN A 186 8.82 2.06 -12.41
N GLU A 187 8.70 2.67 -13.58
CA GLU A 187 7.44 3.04 -14.24
C GLU A 187 6.65 4.14 -13.49
N PRO A 188 6.54 5.36 -14.07
CA PRO A 188 6.89 5.71 -15.44
C PRO A 188 8.36 6.10 -15.67
N ARG A 189 9.20 6.23 -14.63
CA ARG A 189 10.65 6.44 -14.82
C ARG A 189 11.37 5.13 -15.13
N GLY A 190 12.56 5.21 -15.73
CA GLY A 190 13.44 4.06 -15.88
C GLY A 190 13.79 3.42 -14.54
N ASP A 191 14.28 4.25 -13.61
CA ASP A 191 14.49 3.90 -12.20
C ASP A 191 13.92 5.01 -11.33
N ILE A 192 13.06 4.67 -10.37
CA ILE A 192 12.52 5.59 -9.37
C ILE A 192 13.42 5.58 -8.13
N PHE A 193 13.67 6.75 -7.54
CA PHE A 193 14.39 6.84 -6.27
C PHE A 193 13.57 6.20 -5.15
N LEU A 194 14.25 5.56 -4.19
CA LEU A 194 13.63 4.84 -3.08
C LEU A 194 12.71 3.68 -3.55
N PRO A 195 13.26 2.71 -4.28
CA PRO A 195 12.50 1.77 -5.10
C PRO A 195 11.72 0.70 -4.33
N THR A 196 12.02 0.47 -3.04
CA THR A 196 11.38 -0.60 -2.24
C THR A 196 11.10 -0.15 -0.82
N ILE A 197 10.32 -0.95 -0.10
CA ILE A 197 9.96 -0.74 1.31
C ILE A 197 11.18 -0.44 2.19
N GLY A 198 12.27 -1.22 2.04
CA GLY A 198 13.49 -1.02 2.82
C GLY A 198 14.19 0.32 2.55
N HIS A 199 14.20 0.77 1.29
CA HIS A 199 14.78 2.07 0.94
C HIS A 199 13.98 3.21 1.54
N MET A 200 12.65 3.16 1.44
CA MET A 200 11.77 4.17 2.05
C MET A 200 11.87 4.15 3.58
N LEU A 201 11.92 2.99 4.24
CA LEU A 201 12.15 2.90 5.69
C LEU A 201 13.45 3.61 6.10
N ALA A 202 14.56 3.31 5.43
CA ALA A 202 15.85 3.95 5.73
C ALA A 202 15.79 5.46 5.54
N PHE A 203 15.09 5.94 4.50
CA PHE A 203 14.93 7.36 4.22
C PHE A 203 14.05 8.08 5.24
N VAL A 204 12.94 7.47 5.68
CA VAL A 204 12.02 8.01 6.71
C VAL A 204 12.79 8.36 7.99
N TYR A 205 13.72 7.51 8.42
CA TYR A 205 14.54 7.78 9.62
C TYR A 205 15.54 8.93 9.47
N THR A 206 15.65 9.54 8.29
CA THR A 206 16.47 10.74 8.05
C THR A 206 15.68 12.05 8.06
N LEU A 207 14.35 11.99 8.19
CA LEU A 207 13.48 13.16 8.24
C LEU A 207 13.54 13.84 9.61
N ASP A 208 13.09 15.09 9.70
CA ASP A 208 13.05 15.85 10.96
C ASP A 208 11.95 15.31 11.90
N HIS A 209 10.86 14.79 11.32
CA HIS A 209 9.71 14.23 12.03
C HIS A 209 9.44 12.77 11.61
N PRO A 210 10.38 11.84 11.86
CA PRO A 210 10.27 10.46 11.38
C PRO A 210 9.04 9.74 11.94
N ASP A 211 8.52 10.15 13.10
CA ASP A 211 7.32 9.56 13.73
C ASP A 211 6.01 9.93 13.04
N MET A 212 5.99 11.04 12.29
CA MET A 212 4.83 11.47 11.49
C MET A 212 4.75 10.76 10.14
N VAL A 213 5.83 10.09 9.73
CA VAL A 213 5.98 9.50 8.41
C VAL A 213 6.15 7.99 8.51
N GLY A 214 5.32 7.27 7.78
CA GLY A 214 5.37 5.83 7.59
C GLY A 214 5.25 5.51 6.10
N LEU A 215 4.75 4.33 5.79
CA LEU A 215 4.72 3.76 4.46
C LEU A 215 3.31 3.42 3.98
N ASN A 216 3.16 3.48 2.66
CA ASN A 216 2.07 2.92 1.87
C ASN A 216 2.67 1.91 0.88
N PRO A 217 3.04 0.69 1.29
CA PRO A 217 3.58 -0.29 0.36
C PRO A 217 2.45 -0.90 -0.49
N GLU A 218 2.76 -1.21 -1.74
CA GLU A 218 1.83 -1.81 -2.70
C GLU A 218 2.30 -3.19 -3.17
N VAL A 219 1.38 -4.15 -3.26
CA VAL A 219 1.67 -5.54 -3.66
C VAL A 219 2.40 -5.58 -5.01
N ALA A 220 1.89 -4.87 -6.02
CA ALA A 220 2.45 -4.92 -7.36
C ALA A 220 3.86 -4.35 -7.42
N HIS A 221 4.14 -3.27 -6.71
CA HIS A 221 5.44 -2.59 -6.74
C HIS A 221 6.62 -3.48 -6.32
N ASP A 222 6.50 -4.21 -5.21
CA ASP A 222 7.54 -5.17 -4.81
C ASP A 222 7.60 -6.37 -5.75
N GLN A 223 6.44 -6.85 -6.23
CA GLN A 223 6.37 -7.98 -7.16
C GLN A 223 6.94 -7.64 -8.55
N MET A 224 6.87 -6.39 -9.01
CA MET A 224 7.56 -5.94 -10.23
C MET A 224 9.05 -6.23 -10.16
N ALA A 225 9.67 -6.03 -8.99
CA ALA A 225 11.07 -6.33 -8.71
C ALA A 225 11.33 -7.80 -8.29
N GLY A 226 10.30 -8.65 -8.26
CA GLY A 226 10.40 -10.05 -7.85
C GLY A 226 10.63 -10.26 -6.35
N LEU A 227 10.27 -9.28 -5.53
CA LEU A 227 10.39 -9.35 -4.07
C LEU A 227 9.16 -9.99 -3.42
N ASP A 228 9.34 -10.59 -2.25
CA ASP A 228 8.24 -11.06 -1.41
C ASP A 228 7.67 -9.88 -0.62
N PHE A 229 6.48 -9.43 -1.02
CA PHE A 229 5.80 -8.31 -0.39
C PHE A 229 5.51 -8.52 1.10
N SER A 230 5.19 -9.75 1.51
CA SER A 230 4.86 -10.04 2.91
C SER A 230 6.06 -9.84 3.84
N HIS A 231 7.28 -10.09 3.36
CA HIS A 231 8.50 -9.84 4.11
C HIS A 231 8.74 -8.34 4.32
N GLY A 232 8.53 -7.52 3.29
CA GLY A 232 8.66 -6.06 3.41
C GLY A 232 7.59 -5.47 4.32
N VAL A 233 6.33 -5.91 4.19
CA VAL A 233 5.25 -5.51 5.10
C VAL A 233 5.53 -5.92 6.54
N ALA A 234 6.09 -7.10 6.78
CA ALA A 234 6.48 -7.54 8.13
C ALA A 234 7.56 -6.62 8.74
N GLN A 235 8.53 -6.18 7.94
CA GLN A 235 9.52 -5.19 8.37
C GLN A 235 8.89 -3.84 8.71
N ALA A 236 7.95 -3.37 7.88
CA ALA A 236 7.24 -2.10 8.12
C ALA A 236 6.36 -2.17 9.38
N LEU A 237 5.70 -3.31 9.65
CA LEU A 237 4.94 -3.57 10.87
C LEU A 237 5.86 -3.56 12.11
N GLU A 238 6.99 -4.25 12.05
CA GLU A 238 7.94 -4.32 13.17
C GLU A 238 8.54 -2.94 13.49
N ALA A 239 8.81 -2.14 12.47
CA ALA A 239 9.26 -0.76 12.61
C ALA A 239 8.16 0.21 13.10
N GLY A 240 6.90 -0.22 13.18
CA GLY A 240 5.77 0.66 13.50
C GLY A 240 5.49 1.71 12.42
N LYS A 241 5.83 1.42 11.15
CA LYS A 241 5.76 2.34 10.01
C LYS A 241 4.75 1.93 8.93
N LEU A 242 3.97 0.86 9.10
CA LEU A 242 2.88 0.52 8.18
C LEU A 242 1.64 1.40 8.47
N PHE A 243 1.56 2.56 7.80
CA PHE A 243 0.49 3.55 8.01
C PHE A 243 -0.68 3.38 7.04
N HIS A 244 -0.40 2.87 5.84
CA HIS A 244 -1.38 2.52 4.83
C HIS A 244 -0.89 1.26 4.08
N ILE A 245 -1.71 0.66 3.21
CA ILE A 245 -1.29 -0.43 2.35
C ILE A 245 -2.18 -0.49 1.10
N ASP A 246 -1.57 -0.77 -0.03
CA ASP A 246 -2.25 -0.91 -1.31
C ASP A 246 -2.24 -2.37 -1.78
N LEU A 247 -3.44 -2.89 -2.05
CA LEU A 247 -3.72 -4.29 -2.30
C LEU A 247 -4.15 -4.50 -3.75
N ASN A 248 -3.30 -5.16 -4.53
CA ASN A 248 -3.58 -5.52 -5.91
C ASN A 248 -2.89 -6.85 -6.27
N GLY A 249 -2.59 -7.08 -7.54
CA GLY A 249 -1.92 -8.27 -8.02
C GLY A 249 -1.02 -7.98 -9.19
N GLN A 250 0.09 -8.70 -9.26
CA GLN A 250 1.10 -8.53 -10.29
C GLN A 250 1.70 -9.88 -10.65
N LYS A 251 2.16 -10.02 -11.88
CA LYS A 251 3.11 -11.06 -12.23
C LYS A 251 4.51 -10.45 -12.33
N PRO A 252 5.56 -11.09 -11.78
CA PRO A 252 6.87 -10.44 -11.67
C PRO A 252 7.53 -10.02 -12.99
N GLY A 253 8.40 -9.01 -12.91
CA GLY A 253 9.36 -8.65 -13.96
C GLY A 253 8.77 -8.00 -15.22
N ARG A 254 7.75 -7.15 -15.07
CA ARG A 254 7.06 -6.46 -16.19
C ARG A 254 6.39 -5.17 -15.72
N PHE A 255 5.70 -4.47 -16.65
CA PHE A 255 4.86 -3.31 -16.37
C PHE A 255 3.86 -3.57 -15.23
N ASP A 256 3.50 -2.52 -14.53
CA ASP A 256 2.50 -2.58 -13.48
C ASP A 256 1.13 -2.94 -14.05
N GLN A 257 0.57 -4.05 -13.56
CA GLN A 257 -0.65 -4.61 -14.10
C GLN A 257 -1.90 -4.21 -13.34
N ASP A 258 -1.77 -3.67 -12.13
CA ASP A 258 -2.91 -3.25 -11.29
C ASP A 258 -4.02 -4.33 -11.21
N LEU A 259 -3.67 -5.61 -11.11
CA LEU A 259 -4.66 -6.69 -11.15
C LEU A 259 -5.48 -6.72 -9.85
N ARG A 260 -6.66 -7.33 -9.95
CA ARG A 260 -7.51 -7.59 -8.79
C ARG A 260 -6.76 -8.36 -7.70
N PHE A 261 -6.86 -7.91 -6.44
CA PHE A 261 -6.18 -8.54 -5.31
C PHE A 261 -6.40 -10.07 -5.25
N GLY A 262 -5.30 -10.82 -5.19
CA GLY A 262 -5.29 -12.27 -5.11
C GLY A 262 -5.75 -13.00 -6.39
N SER A 263 -5.78 -12.35 -7.56
CA SER A 263 -6.14 -13.01 -8.83
C SER A 263 -5.01 -13.84 -9.44
N GLU A 264 -3.75 -13.54 -9.12
CA GLU A 264 -2.58 -14.24 -9.68
C GLU A 264 -1.85 -15.03 -8.59
N ASP A 265 -1.16 -14.36 -7.66
CA ASP A 265 -0.48 -15.03 -6.55
C ASP A 265 -1.39 -15.20 -5.33
N VAL A 266 -2.24 -16.24 -5.38
CA VAL A 266 -3.20 -16.56 -4.30
C VAL A 266 -2.47 -16.90 -2.99
N LYS A 267 -1.31 -17.54 -3.05
CA LYS A 267 -0.57 -18.01 -1.86
C LYS A 267 0.18 -16.85 -1.20
N GLY A 268 0.80 -15.97 -1.97
CA GLY A 268 1.36 -14.72 -1.47
C GLY A 268 0.28 -13.83 -0.84
N ALA A 269 -0.86 -13.67 -1.52
CA ALA A 269 -2.01 -12.93 -0.98
C ALA A 269 -2.52 -13.54 0.34
N PHE A 270 -2.56 -14.86 0.45
CA PHE A 270 -2.92 -15.54 1.71
C PHE A 270 -1.98 -15.19 2.86
N PHE A 271 -0.66 -15.27 2.64
CA PHE A 271 0.31 -14.97 3.69
C PHE A 271 0.33 -13.48 4.06
N LEU A 272 0.05 -12.58 3.11
CA LEU A 272 -0.18 -11.17 3.42
C LEU A 272 -1.40 -10.99 4.32
N VAL A 273 -2.55 -11.57 3.96
CA VAL A 273 -3.77 -11.49 4.80
C VAL A 273 -3.52 -12.10 6.17
N LYS A 274 -2.82 -13.24 6.24
CA LYS A 274 -2.41 -13.87 7.50
C LYS A 274 -1.60 -12.90 8.36
N LEU A 275 -0.58 -12.28 7.78
CA LEU A 275 0.27 -11.33 8.48
C LEU A 275 -0.52 -10.14 9.05
N LEU A 276 -1.38 -9.52 8.24
CA LEU A 276 -2.18 -8.36 8.67
C LEU A 276 -3.18 -8.73 9.76
N GLU A 277 -3.90 -9.86 9.61
CA GLU A 277 -4.92 -10.29 10.57
C GLU A 277 -4.30 -10.82 11.89
N ASP A 278 -3.22 -11.59 11.83
CA ASP A 278 -2.52 -12.09 13.03
C ASP A 278 -1.84 -10.95 13.81
N SER A 279 -1.33 -9.94 13.09
CA SER A 279 -0.80 -8.72 13.70
C SER A 279 -1.88 -7.80 14.24
N LYS A 280 -3.17 -8.11 13.98
CA LYS A 280 -4.34 -7.28 14.30
C LYS A 280 -4.17 -5.85 13.78
N TRP A 281 -3.55 -5.70 12.62
CA TRP A 281 -3.35 -4.39 12.01
C TRP A 281 -4.71 -3.78 11.66
N ASP A 282 -4.96 -2.57 12.10
CA ASP A 282 -6.26 -1.92 12.00
C ASP A 282 -6.33 -0.88 10.87
N GLY A 283 -5.28 -0.71 10.07
CA GLY A 283 -5.29 0.24 8.95
C GLY A 283 -6.30 -0.07 7.84
N MET A 284 -6.36 0.81 6.84
CA MET A 284 -7.25 0.65 5.68
C MET A 284 -6.76 -0.49 4.78
N ARG A 285 -7.69 -1.26 4.22
CA ARG A 285 -7.40 -2.23 3.16
C ARG A 285 -7.76 -1.55 1.84
N HIS A 286 -6.83 -0.79 1.29
CA HIS A 286 -7.05 -0.06 0.05
C HIS A 286 -6.75 -0.95 -1.15
N PHE A 287 -7.67 -0.99 -2.10
CA PHE A 287 -7.45 -1.69 -3.37
C PHE A 287 -7.03 -0.70 -4.44
N ASP A 288 -5.73 -0.42 -4.52
CA ASP A 288 -5.17 0.37 -5.63
C ASP A 288 -4.96 -0.54 -6.84
N SER A 289 -6.02 -0.77 -7.59
CA SER A 289 -6.02 -1.60 -8.79
C SER A 289 -7.16 -1.17 -9.71
N HIS A 290 -7.20 -1.66 -10.94
CA HIS A 290 -8.34 -1.42 -11.80
C HIS A 290 -8.83 -2.71 -12.46
N CYS A 291 -10.07 -2.67 -12.97
CA CYS A 291 -10.58 -3.80 -13.74
C CYS A 291 -9.76 -4.00 -15.03
N TYR A 292 -9.83 -5.17 -15.64
CA TYR A 292 -9.17 -5.39 -16.93
C TYR A 292 -9.70 -4.42 -17.98
N ARG A 293 -8.84 -4.09 -18.96
CA ARG A 293 -9.22 -3.25 -20.10
C ARG A 293 -10.35 -3.87 -20.93
N THR A 294 -10.58 -5.18 -20.85
CA THR A 294 -11.65 -5.89 -21.56
C THR A 294 -13.04 -5.67 -21.00
N GLU A 295 -13.15 -5.10 -19.80
CA GLU A 295 -14.42 -4.98 -19.09
C GLU A 295 -15.20 -3.72 -19.47
N ASP A 296 -16.53 -3.80 -19.41
CA ASP A 296 -17.41 -2.64 -19.37
C ASP A 296 -17.60 -2.14 -17.92
N GLU A 297 -18.54 -1.21 -17.69
CA GLU A 297 -18.82 -0.72 -16.33
C GLU A 297 -19.36 -1.83 -15.40
N ALA A 298 -20.08 -2.84 -15.90
CA ALA A 298 -20.53 -3.94 -15.05
C ALA A 298 -19.33 -4.75 -14.52
N GLY A 299 -18.33 -4.98 -15.37
CA GLY A 299 -17.08 -5.61 -14.96
C GLY A 299 -16.23 -4.77 -14.00
N VAL A 300 -16.32 -3.43 -14.03
CA VAL A 300 -15.72 -2.55 -13.00
C VAL A 300 -16.27 -2.88 -11.61
N TRP A 301 -17.59 -3.04 -11.49
CA TRP A 301 -18.22 -3.32 -10.20
C TRP A 301 -18.01 -4.77 -9.74
N GLU A 302 -17.91 -5.73 -10.66
CA GLU A 302 -17.48 -7.10 -10.32
C GLU A 302 -16.00 -7.17 -9.89
N PHE A 303 -15.12 -6.34 -10.47
CA PHE A 303 -13.75 -6.16 -9.98
C PHE A 303 -13.75 -5.69 -8.52
N ALA A 304 -14.44 -4.59 -8.20
CA ALA A 304 -14.44 -4.02 -6.85
C ALA A 304 -15.00 -5.01 -5.81
N LYS A 305 -16.12 -5.66 -6.14
CA LYS A 305 -16.73 -6.71 -5.32
C LYS A 305 -15.78 -7.90 -5.15
N GLY A 306 -15.12 -8.33 -6.23
CA GLY A 306 -14.18 -9.43 -6.24
C GLY A 306 -12.94 -9.18 -5.37
N SER A 307 -12.40 -7.96 -5.36
CA SER A 307 -11.27 -7.57 -4.49
C SER A 307 -11.60 -7.75 -3.01
N MET A 308 -12.71 -7.15 -2.54
CA MET A 308 -13.16 -7.28 -1.16
C MET A 308 -13.49 -8.73 -0.79
N ARG A 309 -14.20 -9.44 -1.69
CA ARG A 309 -14.59 -10.84 -1.46
C ARG A 309 -13.39 -11.76 -1.35
N THR A 310 -12.36 -11.59 -2.17
CA THR A 310 -11.14 -12.40 -2.09
C THR A 310 -10.44 -12.19 -0.76
N TYR A 311 -10.30 -10.95 -0.27
CA TYR A 311 -9.73 -10.69 1.06
C TYR A 311 -10.50 -11.44 2.16
N LEU A 312 -11.84 -11.37 2.16
CA LEU A 312 -12.67 -12.05 3.17
C LEU A 312 -12.57 -13.57 3.10
N ILE A 313 -12.49 -14.16 1.90
CA ILE A 313 -12.25 -15.60 1.74
C ILE A 313 -10.89 -15.97 2.32
N LEU A 314 -9.84 -15.23 1.98
CA LEU A 314 -8.50 -15.50 2.49
C LEU A 314 -8.45 -15.33 4.02
N LYS A 315 -9.15 -14.34 4.59
CA LYS A 315 -9.29 -14.17 6.04
C LYS A 315 -9.96 -15.38 6.71
N ASP A 316 -11.02 -15.95 6.13
CA ASP A 316 -11.61 -17.21 6.61
C ASP A 316 -10.62 -18.38 6.52
N LYS A 317 -9.87 -18.47 5.42
CA LYS A 317 -8.80 -19.48 5.27
C LYS A 317 -7.71 -19.32 6.32
N VAL A 318 -7.33 -18.10 6.68
CA VAL A 318 -6.38 -17.84 7.77
C VAL A 318 -6.94 -18.34 9.10
N ALA A 319 -8.22 -18.10 9.40
CA ALA A 319 -8.84 -18.60 10.61
C ALA A 319 -8.82 -20.15 10.65
N ARG A 320 -9.10 -20.82 9.52
CA ARG A 320 -8.99 -22.28 9.41
C ARG A 320 -7.56 -22.78 9.60
N PHE A 321 -6.60 -22.17 8.92
CA PHE A 321 -5.17 -22.48 9.05
C PHE A 321 -4.72 -22.38 10.52
N ASN A 322 -5.09 -21.30 11.21
CA ASN A 322 -4.74 -21.06 12.61
C ASN A 322 -5.47 -22.00 13.59
N ALA A 323 -6.62 -22.55 13.21
CA ALA A 323 -7.41 -23.47 14.02
C ALA A 323 -7.08 -24.95 13.78
N ASP A 324 -6.46 -25.29 12.65
CA ASP A 324 -6.16 -26.66 12.26
C ASP A 324 -5.22 -27.35 13.25
N PRO A 325 -5.61 -28.49 13.83
CA PRO A 325 -4.84 -29.14 14.89
C PRO A 325 -3.49 -29.69 14.42
N GLU A 326 -3.39 -30.13 13.16
CA GLU A 326 -2.16 -30.67 12.59
C GLU A 326 -1.15 -29.54 12.32
N ILE A 327 -1.61 -28.44 11.71
CA ILE A 327 -0.80 -27.24 11.48
C ILE A 327 -0.32 -26.66 12.81
N LYS A 328 -1.21 -26.54 13.80
CA LYS A 328 -0.84 -26.07 15.15
C LYS A 328 0.20 -26.96 15.81
N ALA A 329 0.07 -28.28 15.70
CA ALA A 329 1.03 -29.21 16.28
C ALA A 329 2.41 -29.06 15.64
N LEU A 330 2.49 -28.96 14.31
CA LEU A 330 3.75 -28.72 13.59
C LEU A 330 4.40 -27.39 13.99
N LEU A 331 3.62 -26.31 14.00
CA LEU A 331 4.12 -24.99 14.39
C LEU A 331 4.55 -24.95 15.87
N ALA A 332 3.85 -25.65 16.76
CA ALA A 332 4.24 -25.76 18.17
C ALA A 332 5.53 -26.57 18.33
N GLU A 333 5.72 -27.65 17.59
CA GLU A 333 6.99 -28.40 17.59
C GLU A 333 8.13 -27.49 17.10
N LEU A 334 7.94 -26.78 15.99
CA LEU A 334 8.93 -25.84 15.45
C LEU A 334 9.29 -24.75 16.47
N ALA A 335 8.29 -24.15 17.11
CA ALA A 335 8.51 -23.16 18.15
C ALA A 335 9.26 -23.73 19.36
N SER A 336 9.00 -24.99 19.75
CA SER A 336 9.69 -25.65 20.87
C SER A 336 11.18 -25.93 20.62
N ARG A 337 11.60 -25.96 19.35
CA ARG A 337 13.03 -26.04 18.97
C ARG A 337 13.75 -24.70 19.18
N GLY A 338 13.00 -23.59 19.18
CA GLY A 338 13.50 -22.28 19.57
C GLY A 338 13.50 -22.08 21.08
N ALA A 339 14.12 -20.99 21.53
CA ALA A 339 13.88 -20.48 22.89
C ALA A 339 12.42 -20.01 22.99
N ALA A 340 11.85 -19.91 24.20
CA ALA A 340 10.47 -19.45 24.39
C ALA A 340 10.20 -18.14 23.62
N PRO A 341 8.99 -17.91 23.07
CA PRO A 341 8.69 -16.69 22.30
C PRO A 341 9.20 -15.43 22.99
N GLY A 342 10.09 -14.68 22.33
CA GLY A 342 10.71 -13.45 22.86
C GLY A 342 12.07 -13.62 23.55
N GLN A 343 12.57 -14.84 23.75
CA GLN A 343 13.88 -15.11 24.33
C GLN A 343 14.97 -14.97 23.24
N ARG A 344 15.27 -13.71 22.87
CA ARG A 344 16.38 -13.37 21.97
C ARG A 344 17.71 -13.51 22.70
N LEU A 345 18.76 -13.95 22.02
CA LEU A 345 20.12 -13.86 22.54
C LEU A 345 20.46 -12.37 22.74
N LYS A 346 20.61 -11.96 23.99
CA LYS A 346 21.02 -10.60 24.36
C LYS A 346 22.48 -10.60 24.77
N TYR A 347 23.23 -9.61 24.31
CA TYR A 347 24.61 -9.46 24.70
C TYR A 347 24.71 -9.01 26.17
N THR A 348 25.44 -9.80 26.94
CA THR A 348 26.10 -9.43 28.19
C THR A 348 27.49 -10.04 28.14
N ALA A 349 28.45 -9.53 28.92
CA ALA A 349 29.77 -10.17 28.98
C ALA A 349 29.68 -11.64 29.40
N GLU A 350 28.78 -11.93 30.35
CA GLU A 350 28.49 -13.28 30.85
C GLU A 350 27.87 -14.16 29.75
N SER A 351 26.77 -13.75 29.13
CA SER A 351 26.11 -14.54 28.08
C SER A 351 27.01 -14.75 26.85
N ALA A 352 27.87 -13.79 26.52
CA ALA A 352 28.86 -13.93 25.47
C ALA A 352 29.94 -14.96 25.84
N GLN A 353 30.42 -14.94 27.09
CA GLN A 353 31.39 -15.92 27.58
C GLN A 353 30.77 -17.32 27.66
N GLU A 354 29.55 -17.44 28.21
CA GLU A 354 28.79 -18.69 28.24
C GLU A 354 28.55 -19.26 26.84
N LEU A 355 28.18 -18.41 25.86
CA LEU A 355 27.99 -18.84 24.48
C LEU A 355 29.29 -19.27 23.83
N ARG A 356 30.39 -18.55 24.11
CA ARG A 356 31.73 -18.88 23.62
C ARG A 356 32.22 -20.24 24.14
N ASP A 357 31.94 -20.52 25.41
CA ASP A 357 32.37 -21.75 26.07
C ASP A 357 31.42 -22.93 25.82
N ARG A 358 30.23 -22.68 25.24
CA ARG A 358 29.23 -23.71 24.94
C ARG A 358 29.67 -24.60 23.76
N THR A 359 29.73 -25.91 24.01
CA THR A 359 29.86 -26.92 22.95
C THR A 359 28.49 -27.29 22.40
N PHE A 360 28.36 -27.32 21.07
CA PHE A 360 27.14 -27.73 20.36
C PHE A 360 27.32 -29.10 19.72
N ASP A 361 26.31 -29.97 19.83
CA ASP A 361 26.23 -31.25 19.11
C ASP A 361 25.82 -31.02 17.65
N LEU A 362 26.79 -30.57 16.84
CA LEU A 362 26.56 -30.26 15.43
C LEU A 362 26.09 -31.46 14.60
N PRO A 363 26.57 -32.70 14.80
CA PRO A 363 26.00 -33.88 14.15
C PRO A 363 24.49 -34.00 14.38
N ALA A 364 24.03 -34.01 15.63
CA ALA A 364 22.60 -34.13 15.94
C ALA A 364 21.77 -32.96 15.38
N MET A 365 22.29 -31.73 15.43
CA MET A 365 21.61 -30.54 14.89
C MET A 365 21.42 -30.58 13.36
N ARG A 366 22.30 -31.28 12.63
CA ARG A 366 22.25 -31.38 11.16
C ARG A 366 21.32 -32.47 10.65
N GLU A 367 21.02 -33.47 11.47
CA GLU A 367 20.18 -34.62 11.07
C GLU A 367 18.68 -34.30 11.06
N LYS A 368 18.22 -33.32 11.86
CA LYS A 368 16.79 -33.06 12.04
C LYS A 368 16.22 -32.09 10.99
N GLY A 369 15.31 -32.58 10.13
CA GLY A 369 14.52 -31.76 9.21
C GLY A 369 13.46 -30.91 9.91
N TYR A 370 12.95 -29.87 9.24
CA TYR A 370 11.98 -28.90 9.79
C TYR A 370 10.52 -29.15 9.36
N ASP A 371 10.25 -30.18 8.56
CA ASP A 371 8.88 -30.53 8.09
C ASP A 371 8.15 -29.41 7.33
N TYR A 372 8.89 -28.46 6.74
CA TYR A 372 8.31 -27.35 5.99
C TYR A 372 7.53 -27.79 4.74
N GLU A 373 7.95 -28.84 4.05
CA GLU A 373 7.19 -29.42 2.92
C GLU A 373 5.80 -29.90 3.35
N ARG A 374 5.72 -30.55 4.51
CA ARG A 374 4.43 -30.97 5.08
C ARG A 374 3.59 -29.75 5.42
N LEU A 375 4.14 -28.79 6.16
CA LEU A 375 3.43 -27.55 6.52
C LEU A 375 2.92 -26.78 5.29
N ASP A 376 3.72 -26.73 4.24
CA ASP A 376 3.38 -26.07 2.98
C ASP A 376 2.20 -26.76 2.29
N GLN A 377 2.25 -28.09 2.18
CA GLN A 377 1.17 -28.89 1.60
C GLN A 377 -0.15 -28.73 2.40
N LEU A 378 -0.08 -28.71 3.74
CA LEU A 378 -1.27 -28.43 4.57
C LEU A 378 -1.85 -27.03 4.29
N THR A 379 -0.99 -26.04 4.05
CA THR A 379 -1.40 -24.69 3.66
C THR A 379 -2.14 -24.70 2.32
N VAL A 380 -1.59 -25.41 1.33
CA VAL A 380 -2.23 -25.58 0.01
C VAL A 380 -3.59 -26.25 0.14
N GLU A 381 -3.73 -27.26 0.99
CA GLU A 381 -5.01 -27.95 1.22
C GLU A 381 -6.06 -27.03 1.85
N VAL A 382 -5.68 -26.16 2.79
CA VAL A 382 -6.56 -25.11 3.31
C VAL A 382 -6.99 -24.16 2.19
N LEU A 383 -6.06 -23.69 1.36
CA LEU A 383 -6.35 -22.77 0.25
C LEU A 383 -7.33 -23.38 -0.76
N LEU A 384 -7.07 -24.61 -1.18
CA LEU A 384 -7.92 -25.36 -2.12
C LEU A 384 -9.26 -25.80 -1.49
N GLY A 385 -9.42 -25.67 -0.17
CA GLY A 385 -10.66 -25.97 0.54
C GLY A 385 -10.95 -27.45 0.69
N VAL A 386 -9.90 -28.27 0.68
CA VAL A 386 -9.99 -29.71 0.96
C VAL A 386 -9.71 -30.02 2.44
N ARG A 387 -9.55 -28.98 3.27
CA ARG A 387 -9.37 -29.03 4.72
C ARG A 387 -10.22 -27.99 5.45
#